data_AF-A0A919HQU5-F1
#
_entry.id   AF-A0A919HQU5-F1
#
_cell.length_a   1.000
_cell.length_b   1.000
_cell.length_c   1.000
_cell.angle_alpha   90.00
_cell.angle_beta   90.00
_cell.angle_gamma   90.00
#
_symmetry.space_group_name_H-M   'P 1'
#
loop_
_entity.id
_entity.type
_entity.pdbx_description
1 polymer ?
#
loop_
_entity_poly.entity_id
_entity_poly.type
_entity_poly.pdbx_seq_one_letter_code
_entity_poly.pdbx_strand_id
1 'polypeptide(L)'
;MEECWHLTEQNEMYEAFIALFRPLLPLLRDCDPSELTPDRCFQIQLLLIHFYRRVVLKDPLLPEELLPAHWAGQTARQLCINIYQRVSPGALAFVSER
;
A
#
# COMPACT_ATOMS: atom_id res chain seq x y z
N MET A 1 26.74 7.23 8.81
CA MET A 1 25.95 6.00 9.05
C MET A 1 24.81 5.94 8.04
N GLU A 2 24.00 6.99 7.84
CA GLU A 2 22.92 7.04 6.84
C GLU A 2 23.30 6.69 5.37
N GLU A 3 24.56 6.85 4.98
CA GLU A 3 25.04 6.60 3.60
C GLU A 3 24.99 5.13 3.16
N CYS A 4 24.98 4.15 4.07
CA CYS A 4 25.01 2.72 3.68
C CYS A 4 23.66 2.18 3.20
N TRP A 5 22.54 2.89 3.41
CA TRP A 5 21.20 2.34 3.20
C TRP A 5 20.24 3.24 2.42
N HIS A 6 20.70 4.42 1.95
CA HIS A 6 19.89 5.39 1.20
C HIS A 6 18.49 5.63 1.82
N LEU A 7 18.42 5.73 3.16
CA LEU A 7 17.15 5.76 3.91
C LEU A 7 16.26 6.92 3.49
N THR A 8 16.84 8.06 3.11
CA THR A 8 16.08 9.20 2.58
C THR A 8 15.29 8.86 1.32
N GLU A 9 15.94 8.28 0.31
CA GLU A 9 15.27 7.89 -0.95
C GLU A 9 14.18 6.85 -0.70
N GLN A 10 14.47 5.88 0.18
CA GLN A 10 13.48 4.86 0.53
C GLN A 10 12.27 5.46 1.25
N ASN A 11 12.50 6.42 2.14
CA ASN A 11 11.42 7.11 2.84
C ASN A 11 10.57 7.96 1.88
N GLU A 12 11.20 8.63 0.91
CA GLU A 12 10.50 9.36 -0.15
C GLU A 12 9.62 8.44 -1.01
N MET A 13 10.08 7.22 -1.30
CA MET A 13 9.27 6.22 -1.99
C MET A 13 8.04 5.79 -1.17
N TYR A 14 8.18 5.65 0.15
CA TYR A 14 7.05 5.39 1.05
C TYR A 14 6.06 6.55 1.08
N GLU A 15 6.54 7.79 1.19
CA GLU A 15 5.69 8.99 1.17
C GLU A 15 4.95 9.14 -0.16
N ALA A 16 5.60 8.86 -1.29
CA ALA A 16 4.97 8.86 -2.60
C ALA A 16 3.85 7.80 -2.71
N PHE A 17 4.09 6.60 -2.18
CA PHE A 17 3.05 5.57 -2.09
C PHE A 17 1.87 6.02 -1.21
N ILE A 18 2.15 6.59 -0.04
CA ILE A 18 1.11 7.09 0.87
C ILE A 18 0.29 8.18 0.20
N ALA A 19 0.93 9.16 -0.43
CA ALA A 19 0.25 10.25 -1.13
C ALA A 19 -0.70 9.74 -2.22
N LEU A 20 -0.28 8.72 -2.97
CA LEU A 20 -1.07 8.12 -4.05
C LEU A 20 -2.29 7.35 -3.53
N PHE A 21 -2.15 6.57 -2.46
CA PHE A 21 -3.19 5.63 -2.00
C PHE A 21 -4.05 6.15 -0.85
N ARG A 22 -3.58 7.12 -0.05
CA ARG A 22 -4.33 7.65 1.11
C ARG A 22 -5.72 8.20 0.74
N PRO A 23 -5.93 8.88 -0.40
CA PRO A 23 -7.26 9.34 -0.79
C PRO A 23 -8.28 8.21 -1.02
N LEU A 24 -7.82 6.97 -1.30
CA LEU A 24 -8.73 5.84 -1.49
C LEU A 24 -9.41 5.38 -0.20
N LEU A 25 -8.84 5.63 0.98
CA LEU A 25 -9.47 5.19 2.24
C LEU A 25 -10.88 5.75 2.45
N PRO A 26 -11.12 7.09 2.41
CA PRO A 26 -12.47 7.61 2.54
C PRO A 26 -13.36 7.17 1.36
N LEU A 27 -12.83 7.11 0.14
CA LEU A 27 -13.60 6.68 -1.03
C LEU A 27 -14.12 5.25 -0.90
N LEU A 28 -13.29 4.33 -0.42
CA LEU A 28 -13.66 2.92 -0.20
C LEU A 28 -14.54 2.69 1.02
N ARG A 29 -14.48 3.60 2.00
CA ARG A 29 -15.34 3.59 3.19
C ARG A 29 -16.74 4.10 2.86
N ASP A 30 -16.81 5.19 2.10
CA ASP A 30 -18.04 5.95 1.87
C ASP A 30 -18.74 5.58 0.55
N CYS A 31 -18.14 4.72 -0.30
CA CYS A 31 -18.77 4.25 -1.53
C CYS A 31 -19.97 3.35 -1.27
N ASP A 32 -20.95 3.41 -2.17
CA ASP A 32 -22.03 2.43 -2.22
C ASP A 32 -21.46 1.01 -2.43
N PRO A 33 -21.94 -0.02 -1.72
CA PRO A 33 -21.46 -1.39 -1.90
C PRO A 33 -21.52 -1.90 -3.34
N SER A 34 -22.47 -1.44 -4.15
CA SER A 34 -22.59 -1.81 -5.57
C SER A 34 -21.44 -1.28 -6.44
N GLU A 35 -20.75 -0.21 -6.02
CA GLU A 35 -19.60 0.35 -6.74
C GLU A 35 -18.35 -0.54 -6.63
N LEU A 36 -18.27 -1.39 -5.60
CA LEU A 36 -17.18 -2.34 -5.38
C LEU A 36 -17.42 -3.67 -6.09
N THR A 37 -17.63 -3.56 -7.40
CA THR A 37 -17.70 -4.72 -8.29
C THR A 37 -16.41 -5.57 -8.21
N PRO A 38 -16.49 -6.88 -8.50
CA PRO A 38 -15.30 -7.76 -8.52
C PRO A 38 -14.16 -7.23 -9.39
N ASP A 39 -14.46 -6.73 -10.59
CA ASP A 39 -13.48 -6.18 -11.53
C ASP A 39 -12.73 -4.97 -10.96
N ARG A 40 -13.45 -3.98 -10.41
CA ARG A 40 -12.84 -2.81 -9.77
C ARG A 40 -12.02 -3.19 -8.54
N CYS A 41 -12.51 -4.10 -7.72
CA CYS A 41 -11.77 -4.61 -6.57
C CYS A 41 -10.45 -5.25 -7.01
N PHE A 42 -10.47 -6.05 -8.06
CA PHE A 42 -9.27 -6.67 -8.63
C PHE A 42 -8.28 -5.63 -9.16
N GLN A 43 -8.75 -4.62 -9.92
CA GLN A 43 -7.88 -3.55 -10.43
C GLN A 43 -7.22 -2.76 -9.28
N ILE A 44 -7.98 -2.41 -8.24
CA ILE A 44 -7.44 -1.71 -7.07
C ILE A 44 -6.40 -2.57 -6.34
N GLN A 45 -6.71 -3.86 -6.09
CA GLN A 45 -5.77 -4.77 -5.44
C GLN A 45 -4.50 -4.94 -6.25
N LEU A 46 -4.61 -5.09 -7.57
CA LEU A 46 -3.47 -5.25 -8.47
C LEU A 46 -2.56 -4.02 -8.41
N LEU A 47 -3.11 -2.82 -8.55
CA LEU A 47 -2.35 -1.58 -8.48
C LEU A 47 -1.73 -1.38 -7.10
N LEU A 48 -2.50 -1.58 -6.03
CA LEU A 48 -2.01 -1.48 -4.66
C LEU A 48 -0.79 -2.36 -4.41
N ILE A 49 -0.89 -3.65 -4.75
CA ILE A 49 0.20 -4.61 -4.56
C ILE A 49 1.37 -4.32 -5.51
N HIS A 50 1.11 -3.91 -6.75
CA HIS A 50 2.16 -3.53 -7.70
C HIS A 50 3.01 -2.38 -7.15
N PHE A 51 2.38 -1.29 -6.73
CA PHE A 51 3.09 -0.12 -6.22
C PHE A 51 3.73 -0.40 -4.85
N TYR A 52 3.06 -1.10 -3.94
CA TYR A 52 3.63 -1.43 -2.63
C TYR A 52 4.86 -2.34 -2.75
N ARG A 53 4.83 -3.35 -3.63
CA ARG A 53 5.98 -4.24 -3.88
C ARG A 53 7.21 -3.47 -4.34
N ARG A 54 7.04 -2.45 -5.19
CA ARG A 54 8.17 -1.63 -5.67
C ARG A 54 8.89 -0.86 -4.56
N VAL A 55 8.17 -0.50 -3.50
CA VAL A 55 8.76 0.18 -2.34
C VAL A 55 9.38 -0.84 -1.39
N VAL A 56 8.62 -1.86 -0.96
CA VAL A 56 9.08 -2.80 0.08
C VAL A 56 10.26 -3.67 -0.37
N LEU A 57 10.42 -3.93 -1.68
CA LEU A 57 11.57 -4.70 -2.20
C LEU A 57 12.90 -3.96 -2.05
N LYS A 58 12.86 -2.65 -1.82
CA LYS A 58 14.04 -1.83 -1.54
C LYS A 58 14.21 -1.52 -0.05
N ASP A 59 13.32 -2.03 0.81
CA ASP A 59 13.39 -1.80 2.25
C ASP A 59 14.57 -2.57 2.86
N PRO A 60 15.46 -1.91 3.62
CA PRO A 60 16.62 -2.58 4.22
C PRO A 60 16.28 -3.47 5.43
N LEU A 61 15.02 -3.49 5.88
CA LEU A 61 14.50 -4.27 7.01
C LEU A 61 15.31 -4.07 8.30
N LEU A 62 15.72 -2.82 8.54
CA LEU A 62 16.48 -2.47 9.74
C LEU A 62 15.59 -2.55 10.99
N PRO A 63 16.18 -2.87 12.16
CA PRO A 63 15.54 -2.65 13.46
C PRO A 63 15.04 -1.22 13.63
N GLU A 64 13.94 -1.05 14.38
CA GLU A 64 13.28 0.24 14.55
C GLU A 64 14.20 1.30 15.18
N GLU A 65 15.14 0.88 16.03
CA GLU A 65 16.10 1.78 16.68
C GLU A 65 17.10 2.42 15.70
N LEU A 66 17.22 1.88 14.48
CA LEU A 66 18.10 2.38 13.42
C LEU A 66 17.34 3.19 12.35
N LEU A 67 16.01 3.30 12.47
CA LEU A 67 15.20 4.04 11.51
C LEU A 67 15.08 5.53 11.88
N PRO A 68 14.93 6.41 10.89
CA PRO A 68 14.62 7.82 11.15
C PRO A 68 13.30 7.97 11.91
N ALA A 69 13.20 8.98 12.79
CA ALA A 69 11.98 9.23 13.57
C ALA A 69 10.72 9.49 12.71
N HIS A 70 10.91 9.92 11.46
CA HIS A 70 9.84 10.19 10.49
C HIS A 70 9.74 9.10 9.41
N TRP A 71 10.12 7.87 9.76
CA TRP A 71 10.04 6.73 8.84
C TRP A 71 8.60 6.38 8.48
N ALA A 72 8.28 6.46 7.20
CA ALA A 72 6.94 6.28 6.65
C ALA A 72 6.58 4.81 6.39
N GLY A 73 7.54 3.87 6.51
CA GLY A 73 7.33 2.46 6.17
C GLY A 73 6.17 1.81 6.91
N GLN A 74 6.01 2.08 8.21
CA GLN A 74 4.91 1.53 8.99
C GLN A 74 3.55 2.11 8.58
N THR A 75 3.50 3.41 8.29
CA THR A 75 2.29 4.07 7.78
C THR A 75 1.89 3.53 6.41
N ALA A 76 2.84 3.36 5.50
CA ALA A 76 2.63 2.76 4.18
C ALA A 76 2.13 1.32 4.29
N ARG A 77 2.73 0.51 5.18
CA ARG A 77 2.29 -0.87 5.45
C ARG A 77 0.85 -0.91 5.94
N GLN A 78 0.50 -0.07 6.92
CA GLN A 78 -0.86 -0.06 7.46
C GLN A 78 -1.89 0.41 6.42
N LEU A 79 -1.55 1.42 5.62
CA LEU A 79 -2.38 1.87 4.50
C LEU A 79 -2.63 0.74 3.50
N CYS A 80 -1.57 0.00 3.13
CA CYS A 80 -1.69 -1.16 2.23
C CYS A 80 -2.60 -2.23 2.81
N ILE A 81 -2.45 -2.58 4.09
CA ILE A 81 -3.30 -3.59 4.75
C ILE A 81 -4.76 -3.17 4.73
N ASN A 82 -5.05 -1.92 5.09
CA ASN A 82 -6.43 -1.41 5.18
C ASN A 82 -7.14 -1.45 3.81
N ILE A 83 -6.46 -1.00 2.75
CA ILE A 83 -7.02 -1.04 1.39
C ILE A 83 -7.17 -2.49 0.93
N TYR A 84 -6.13 -3.31 1.11
CA TYR A 84 -6.15 -4.72 0.70
C TYR A 84 -7.31 -5.49 1.31
N GLN A 85 -7.51 -5.39 2.63
CA GLN A 85 -8.60 -6.05 3.34
C GLN A 85 -9.97 -5.64 2.79
N ARG A 86 -10.11 -4.39 2.37
CA ARG A 86 -11.38 -3.85 1.86
C ARG A 86 -11.76 -4.37 0.48
N VAL A 87 -10.78 -4.58 -0.40
CA VAL A 87 -11.00 -4.98 -1.80
C VAL A 87 -10.79 -6.48 -2.05
N SER A 88 -10.08 -7.18 -1.16
CA SER A 88 -9.70 -8.59 -1.36
C SER A 88 -10.88 -9.54 -1.57
N PRO A 89 -12.03 -9.42 -0.88
CA PRO A 89 -13.18 -10.28 -1.16
C PRO A 89 -13.69 -10.18 -2.60
N GLY A 90 -13.85 -8.95 -3.11
CA GLY A 90 -14.30 -8.72 -4.49
C GLY A 90 -13.25 -9.13 -5.52
N ALA A 91 -11.97 -8.86 -5.24
CA ALA A 91 -10.86 -9.27 -6.10
C ALA A 91 -10.76 -10.80 -6.21
N LEU A 92 -11.02 -11.53 -5.12
CA LEU A 92 -11.04 -12.99 -5.12
C LEU A 92 -12.19 -13.53 -5.97
N ALA A 93 -13.39 -12.96 -5.84
CA ALA A 93 -14.53 -13.33 -6.67
C ALA A 93 -14.23 -13.19 -8.17
N PHE A 94 -13.57 -12.11 -8.58
CA PHE A 94 -13.14 -11.91 -9.97
C PHE A 94 -12.24 -13.04 -10.50
N VAL A 95 -11.29 -13.51 -9.69
CA VAL A 95 -10.35 -14.57 -10.10
C VAL A 95 -11.02 -15.95 -10.11
N SER A 96 -11.95 -16.21 -9.18
CA SER A 96 -12.66 -17.49 -9.09
C SER A 96 -13.66 -17.71 -10.23
N GLU A 97 -14.12 -16.64 -10.89
CA GLU A 97 -15.08 -16.68 -11.99
C GLU A 97 -14.42 -16.77 -13.39
N ARG A 98 -13.08 -16.80 -13.46
CA ARG A 98 -12.32 -16.92 -14.72
C ARG A 98 -11.54 -18.23 -14.77
#